data_AF-B3RWG9-F1
#
_entry.id   AF-B3RWG9-F1
#
_cell.length_a   1.000
_cell.length_b   1.000
_cell.length_c   1.000
_cell.angle_alpha   90.00
_cell.angle_beta   90.00
_cell.angle_gamma   90.00
#
_symmetry.space_group_name_H-M   'P 1'
#
loop_
_entity.id
_entity.type
_entity.pdbx_description
1 polymer ?
#
loop_
_entity_poly.entity_id
_entity_poly.type
_entity_poly.pdbx_seq_one_letter_code
_entity_poly.pdbx_strand_id
1 'polypeptide(L)'
;ATLWSTLTAILKNNIHNLQLCSRNNLIKQAIYRLRDANRHVEDAILELIVVLARHSISVKELKSLMAALKGENSTWPKYSVKLLAAMRQIINRDQTDASVFFNFSGRRGGTIALPPIRKWPTQTGFSIVTWFRLDPLVNSGSTKDLSPYLYCFQNGKGIGYSAYFVESNLMIETITKPKRKGYSHVVNHKFRSRKWYMVGIVYIYNRFRRSELHCYVNGQEVSHDDVSIVSCDEPFHKCFIGSCPQALPSTVFSGQMGSFYTFIEALSNDTMAAIYYLGPDYRCQFKHGFETDVPLSASQEKLLYDGRLSTAIMFTYNPKACDQKLCLESSPTDNATYFVHSPHAIMLEGVYPVITNSFQSALRSLGGIQIIFPLFDQLDYNVYNASKENDNNDSVPSDDIGSMLLSLLCDLLRGSTTCQQQIVQGNGFLVLSRLIEKVSPASLEDSTLDTLLMLGKYLFSSPGKANLLNQWIDHILLKASLWIHTSAKVQVKLFSMLATEFVAMPEQLSLHMIDFKRIIGVPRLMHILKFYYWCKTTESFNAKELSGQIN
;
A
#
# COMPACT_ATOMS: atom_id res chain seq x y z
N ALA A 1 23.39 12.60 17.11
CA ALA A 1 22.34 11.56 17.23
C ALA A 1 21.03 12.16 17.74
N THR A 2 21.04 12.80 18.92
CA THR A 2 19.87 13.46 19.55
C THR A 2 19.01 14.29 18.60
N LEU A 3 19.60 15.22 17.85
CA LEU A 3 18.86 16.08 16.91
C LEU A 3 18.07 15.29 15.85
N TRP A 4 18.66 14.23 15.29
CA TRP A 4 18.01 13.37 14.30
C TRP A 4 16.86 12.58 14.92
N SER A 5 17.07 11.99 16.11
CA SER A 5 16.03 11.26 16.83
C SER A 5 14.86 12.17 17.25
N THR A 6 15.15 13.40 17.70
CA THR A 6 14.11 14.39 18.03
C THR A 6 13.32 14.78 16.79
N LEU A 7 13.98 15.03 15.66
CA LEU A 7 13.31 15.31 14.39
C LEU A 7 12.41 14.14 13.96
N THR A 8 12.91 12.91 14.02
CA THR A 8 12.13 11.70 13.73
C THR A 8 10.90 11.58 14.62
N ALA A 9 11.02 11.85 15.92
CA ALA A 9 9.90 11.82 16.86
C ALA A 9 8.82 12.86 16.53
N ILE A 10 9.24 14.08 16.14
CA ILE A 10 8.32 15.14 15.70
C ILE A 10 7.57 14.72 14.42
N LEU A 11 8.27 14.07 13.50
CA LEU A 11 7.72 13.69 12.19
C LEU A 11 6.75 12.51 12.24
N LYS A 12 6.99 11.50 13.10
CA LYS A 12 6.18 10.27 13.18
C LYS A 12 4.67 10.53 13.31
N ASN A 13 4.26 11.65 13.90
CA ASN A 13 2.85 11.97 14.14
C ASN A 13 2.38 13.27 13.45
N ASN A 14 3.19 13.85 12.55
CA ASN A 14 2.87 15.13 11.92
C ASN A 14 3.02 15.05 10.39
N ILE A 15 1.89 14.76 9.73
CA ILE A 15 1.81 14.62 8.28
C ILE A 15 2.15 15.93 7.56
N HIS A 16 1.79 17.08 8.12
CA HIS A 16 2.15 18.37 7.55
C HIS A 16 3.67 18.55 7.49
N ASN A 17 4.37 18.22 8.58
CA ASN A 17 5.84 18.27 8.59
C ASN A 17 6.46 17.22 7.67
N LEU A 18 5.91 16.00 7.63
CA LEU A 18 6.36 14.97 6.68
C LEU A 18 6.23 15.43 5.22
N GLN A 19 5.13 16.10 4.88
CA GLN A 19 4.90 16.69 3.56
C GLN A 19 5.89 17.80 3.24
N LEU A 20 6.18 18.70 4.19
CA LEU A 20 7.20 19.73 4.02
C LEU A 20 8.59 19.11 3.81
N CYS A 21 8.95 18.08 4.57
CA CYS A 21 10.21 17.36 4.40
C CYS A 21 10.33 16.68 3.03
N SER A 22 9.25 16.05 2.56
CA SER A 22 9.16 15.43 1.23
C SER A 22 9.36 16.47 0.11
N ARG A 23 8.67 17.61 0.19
CA ARG A 23 8.81 18.72 -0.79
C ARG A 23 10.23 19.29 -0.85
N ASN A 24 10.96 19.25 0.26
CA ASN A 24 12.34 19.71 0.36
C ASN A 24 13.39 18.60 0.10
N ASN A 25 12.97 17.40 -0.35
CA ASN A 25 13.84 16.26 -0.65
C ASN A 25 14.75 15.85 0.52
N LEU A 26 14.21 15.85 1.74
CA LEU A 26 15.00 15.56 2.95
C LEU A 26 15.60 14.15 2.94
N ILE A 27 14.95 13.17 2.30
CA ILE A 27 15.49 11.80 2.16
C ILE A 27 16.83 11.85 1.41
N LYS A 28 16.91 12.61 0.32
CA LYS A 28 18.16 12.75 -0.46
C LYS A 28 19.29 13.33 0.39
N GLN A 29 18.98 14.34 1.21
CA GLN A 29 19.96 14.96 2.11
C GLN A 29 20.40 14.00 3.23
N ALA A 30 19.46 13.23 3.79
CA ALA A 30 19.75 12.20 4.78
C ALA A 30 20.68 11.11 4.22
N ILE A 31 20.43 10.63 2.99
CA ILE A 31 21.29 9.66 2.30
C ILE A 31 22.70 10.22 2.08
N TYR A 32 22.83 11.49 1.69
CA TYR A 32 24.13 12.12 1.53
C TYR A 32 24.92 12.14 2.85
N ARG A 33 24.25 12.50 3.96
CA ARG A 33 24.86 12.51 5.30
C ARG A 33 25.16 11.12 5.85
N LEU A 34 24.45 10.09 5.41
CA LEU A 34 24.67 8.70 5.83
C LEU A 34 26.06 8.20 5.47
N ARG A 35 26.61 8.63 4.32
CA ARG A 35 27.95 8.21 3.84
C ARG A 35 29.06 8.52 4.85
N ASP A 36 29.02 9.73 5.40
CA ASP A 36 30.04 10.24 6.33
C ASP A 36 29.66 10.02 7.80
N ALA A 37 28.48 9.46 8.09
CA ALA A 37 28.00 9.29 9.46
C ALA A 37 28.84 8.29 10.26
N ASN A 38 28.99 8.55 11.56
CA ASN A 38 29.49 7.55 12.50
C ASN A 38 28.37 6.56 12.90
N ARG A 39 28.73 5.42 13.49
CA ARG A 39 27.79 4.34 13.85
C ARG A 39 26.58 4.82 14.66
N HIS A 40 26.80 5.68 15.65
CA HIS A 40 25.75 6.21 16.53
C HIS A 40 24.75 7.15 15.82
N VAL A 41 25.18 7.81 14.74
CA VAL A 41 24.34 8.73 13.96
C VAL A 41 23.67 7.99 12.79
N GLU A 42 24.30 6.95 12.26
CA GLU A 42 23.80 6.09 11.18
C GLU A 42 22.38 5.58 11.48
N ASP A 43 22.17 4.99 12.66
CA ASP A 43 20.87 4.44 13.04
C ASP A 43 19.77 5.51 13.10
N ALA A 44 20.10 6.69 13.63
CA ALA A 44 19.16 7.81 13.71
C ALA A 44 18.81 8.39 12.33
N ILE A 45 19.77 8.43 11.40
CA ILE A 45 19.54 8.85 10.01
C ILE A 45 18.70 7.80 9.27
N LEU A 46 19.00 6.51 9.44
CA LEU A 46 18.24 5.43 8.82
C LEU A 46 16.79 5.42 9.32
N GLU A 47 16.56 5.60 10.61
CA GLU A 47 15.22 5.70 11.18
C GLU A 47 14.44 6.89 10.57
N LEU A 48 15.10 8.04 10.40
CA LEU A 48 14.51 9.19 9.71
C LEU A 48 14.15 8.85 8.25
N ILE A 49 15.06 8.21 7.51
CA ILE A 49 14.82 7.78 6.13
C ILE A 49 13.61 6.85 6.07
N VAL A 50 13.49 5.89 7.00
CA VAL A 50 12.34 4.98 7.07
C VAL A 50 11.05 5.76 7.27
N VAL A 51 11.01 6.68 8.24
CA VAL A 51 9.80 7.48 8.53
C VAL A 51 9.39 8.34 7.33
N LEU A 52 10.35 9.00 6.68
CA LEU A 52 10.10 9.84 5.50
C LEU A 52 9.66 9.01 4.29
N ALA A 53 10.40 7.94 3.96
CA ALA A 53 10.14 7.12 2.78
C ALA A 53 8.88 6.25 2.91
N ARG A 54 8.50 5.85 4.13
CA ARG A 54 7.19 5.25 4.40
C ARG A 54 6.07 6.21 4.09
N HIS A 55 6.26 7.50 4.38
CA HIS A 55 5.28 8.51 4.04
C HIS A 55 5.19 8.75 2.53
N SER A 56 6.31 9.08 1.88
CA SER A 56 6.41 9.24 0.43
C SER A 56 7.87 9.18 -0.03
N ILE A 57 8.14 8.51 -1.15
CA ILE A 57 9.46 8.49 -1.78
C ILE A 57 9.38 8.81 -3.26
N SER A 58 10.19 9.76 -3.73
CA SER A 58 10.29 10.08 -5.15
C SER A 58 11.20 9.11 -5.91
N VAL A 59 11.06 9.06 -7.24
CA VAL A 59 11.94 8.28 -8.14
C VAL A 59 13.42 8.69 -7.97
N LYS A 60 13.69 9.99 -7.75
CA LYS A 60 15.04 10.52 -7.55
C LYS A 60 15.64 10.05 -6.22
N GLU A 61 14.84 10.02 -5.16
CA GLU A 61 15.26 9.55 -3.83
C GLU A 61 15.47 8.03 -3.83
N LEU A 62 14.58 7.26 -4.46
CA LEU A 62 14.75 5.83 -4.63
C LEU A 62 16.03 5.50 -5.42
N LYS A 63 16.28 6.21 -6.52
CA LYS A 63 17.54 6.10 -7.27
C LYS A 63 18.75 6.41 -6.40
N SER A 64 18.62 7.37 -5.47
CA SER A 64 19.69 7.71 -4.52
C SER A 64 19.91 6.62 -3.47
N LEU A 65 18.85 5.96 -2.97
CA LEU A 65 18.95 4.79 -2.08
C LEU A 65 19.67 3.64 -2.77
N MET A 66 19.26 3.31 -4.01
CA MET A 66 19.89 2.24 -4.79
C MET A 66 21.37 2.56 -5.08
N ALA A 67 21.67 3.82 -5.43
CA ALA A 67 23.06 4.25 -5.63
C ALA A 67 23.89 4.22 -4.34
N ALA A 68 23.28 4.37 -3.17
CA ALA A 68 23.96 4.29 -1.89
C ALA A 68 24.34 2.85 -1.48
N LEU A 69 23.74 1.83 -2.12
CA LEU A 69 24.08 0.41 -1.97
C LEU A 69 25.13 -0.09 -2.97
N LYS A 70 25.54 0.75 -3.93
CA LYS A 70 26.55 0.37 -4.90
C LYS A 70 27.91 0.24 -4.20
N GLY A 71 28.56 -0.90 -4.38
CA GLY A 71 29.91 -1.15 -3.90
C GLY A 71 30.95 -0.32 -4.65
N GLU A 72 31.99 0.07 -3.92
CA GLU A 72 33.17 0.73 -4.47
C GLU A 72 34.40 -0.11 -4.11
N ASN A 73 35.34 -0.28 -5.04
CA ASN A 73 36.58 -1.06 -4.83
C ASN A 73 36.35 -2.47 -4.26
N SER A 74 35.34 -3.19 -4.76
CA SER A 74 34.96 -4.53 -4.27
C SER A 74 34.62 -4.58 -2.77
N THR A 75 34.12 -3.47 -2.22
CA THR A 75 33.65 -3.37 -0.84
C THR A 75 32.23 -2.82 -0.80
N TRP A 76 31.40 -3.40 0.06
CA TRP A 76 30.09 -2.85 0.36
C TRP A 76 30.23 -1.61 1.26
N PRO A 77 29.40 -0.57 1.04
CA PRO A 77 29.29 0.53 1.98
C PRO A 77 28.96 0.02 3.40
N LYS A 78 29.59 0.61 4.42
CA LYS A 78 29.47 0.20 5.84
C LYS A 78 28.04 0.07 6.37
N TYR A 79 27.09 0.84 5.82
CA TYR A 79 25.69 0.90 6.24
C TYR A 79 24.77 0.00 5.40
N SER A 80 25.31 -0.81 4.47
CA SER A 80 24.51 -1.51 3.44
C SER A 80 23.47 -2.46 4.03
N VAL A 81 23.84 -3.26 5.02
CA VAL A 81 22.91 -4.17 5.69
C VAL A 81 21.76 -3.39 6.32
N LYS A 82 22.08 -2.38 7.14
CA LYS A 82 21.07 -1.59 7.85
C LYS A 82 20.18 -0.81 6.88
N LEU A 83 20.74 -0.34 5.77
CA LEU A 83 19.98 0.31 4.70
C LEU A 83 19.03 -0.66 3.99
N LEU A 84 19.46 -1.89 3.69
CA LEU A 84 18.58 -2.93 3.15
C LEU A 84 17.46 -3.26 4.13
N ALA A 85 17.78 -3.40 5.43
CA ALA A 85 16.78 -3.61 6.48
C ALA A 85 15.78 -2.43 6.57
N ALA A 86 16.26 -1.19 6.48
CA ALA A 86 15.43 0.01 6.40
C ALA A 86 14.52 -0.01 5.15
N MET A 87 15.03 -0.41 3.98
CA MET A 87 14.23 -0.54 2.76
C MET A 87 13.13 -1.59 2.90
N ARG A 88 13.41 -2.72 3.56
CA ARG A 88 12.38 -3.72 3.88
C ARG A 88 11.28 -3.15 4.78
N GLN A 89 11.65 -2.35 5.78
CA GLN A 89 10.67 -1.64 6.61
C GLN A 89 9.83 -0.66 5.78
N ILE A 90 10.41 0.01 4.79
CA ILE A 90 9.70 0.93 3.88
C ILE A 90 8.71 0.17 2.99
N ILE A 91 9.10 -0.99 2.45
CA ILE A 91 8.26 -1.83 1.57
C ILE A 91 7.07 -2.41 2.33
N ASN A 92 7.31 -2.90 3.55
CA ASN A 92 6.29 -3.50 4.42
C ASN A 92 5.51 -2.41 5.18
N ARG A 93 5.05 -1.37 4.48
CA ARG A 93 4.19 -0.32 5.02
C ARG A 93 2.81 -0.90 5.38
N ASP A 94 2.26 -0.51 6.53
CA ASP A 94 0.89 -0.83 6.90
C ASP A 94 -0.07 -0.30 5.81
N GLN A 95 -0.87 -1.19 5.22
CA GLN A 95 -1.83 -0.89 4.14
C GLN A 95 -2.96 0.08 4.57
N THR A 96 -2.97 0.56 5.81
CA THR A 96 -4.07 1.33 6.40
C THR A 96 -3.99 2.83 6.16
N ASP A 97 -2.85 3.35 5.69
CA ASP A 97 -2.70 4.77 5.36
C ASP A 97 -2.92 5.02 3.86
N ALA A 98 -3.93 5.84 3.52
CA ALA A 98 -4.19 6.29 2.16
C ALA A 98 -2.98 7.02 1.56
N SER A 99 -2.70 6.77 0.28
CA SER A 99 -1.67 7.43 -0.49
C SER A 99 -2.13 8.75 -1.12
N VAL A 100 -3.44 8.91 -1.35
CA VAL A 100 -4.03 10.09 -2.00
C VAL A 100 -5.24 10.61 -1.24
N PHE A 101 -5.18 11.88 -0.83
CA PHE A 101 -6.24 12.51 -0.03
C PHE A 101 -6.19 14.04 -0.13
N PHE A 102 -7.30 14.70 0.15
CA PHE A 102 -7.34 16.11 0.49
C PHE A 102 -6.92 16.28 1.95
N ASN A 103 -6.01 17.21 2.22
CA ASN A 103 -5.61 17.57 3.57
C ASN A 103 -6.28 18.89 3.97
N PHE A 104 -7.04 18.86 5.05
CA PHE A 104 -7.68 20.02 5.66
C PHE A 104 -6.94 20.39 6.94
N SER A 105 -6.32 21.57 6.93
CA SER A 105 -5.48 22.03 8.05
C SER A 105 -6.25 22.48 9.30
N GLY A 106 -7.59 22.54 9.26
CA GLY A 106 -8.40 23.08 10.35
C GLY A 106 -8.25 24.60 10.56
N ARG A 107 -7.59 25.31 9.64
CA ARG A 107 -7.46 26.78 9.70
C ARG A 107 -8.73 27.45 9.17
N ARG A 108 -8.99 28.67 9.65
CA ARG A 108 -10.10 29.51 9.17
C ARG A 108 -10.09 29.58 7.64
N GLY A 109 -11.26 29.44 7.02
CA GLY A 109 -11.38 29.46 5.56
C GLY A 109 -11.08 28.12 4.86
N GLY A 110 -10.65 27.09 5.58
CA GLY A 110 -10.35 25.77 5.02
C GLY A 110 -11.57 25.02 4.55
N THR A 111 -11.82 25.03 3.24
CA THR A 111 -12.92 24.29 2.61
C THR A 111 -12.67 24.07 1.12
N ILE A 112 -13.42 23.14 0.53
CA ILE A 112 -13.59 23.02 -0.92
C ILE A 112 -14.97 23.58 -1.26
N ALA A 113 -15.01 24.72 -1.95
CA ALA A 113 -16.24 25.39 -2.34
C ALA A 113 -16.71 24.85 -3.70
N LEU A 114 -17.96 24.39 -3.75
CA LEU A 114 -18.57 23.84 -4.95
C LEU A 114 -19.37 24.92 -5.68
N PRO A 115 -19.44 24.87 -7.02
CA PRO A 115 -20.31 25.75 -7.77
C PRO A 115 -21.80 25.43 -7.47
N PRO A 116 -22.70 26.40 -7.63
CA PRO A 116 -24.14 26.21 -7.51
C PRO A 116 -24.69 24.98 -8.23
N ILE A 117 -25.37 24.12 -7.48
CA ILE A 117 -26.00 22.90 -7.98
C ILE A 117 -27.44 23.24 -8.38
N ARG A 118 -27.75 23.08 -9.68
CA ARG A 118 -29.02 23.47 -10.29
C ARG A 118 -30.20 22.68 -9.75
N LYS A 119 -30.05 21.37 -9.61
CA LYS A 119 -31.12 20.47 -9.16
C LYS A 119 -30.53 19.38 -8.28
N TRP A 120 -31.20 19.09 -7.18
CA TRP A 120 -30.85 17.95 -6.31
C TRP A 120 -31.73 16.73 -6.66
N PRO A 121 -31.19 15.50 -6.68
CA PRO A 121 -31.99 14.28 -6.88
C PRO A 121 -32.92 14.06 -5.67
N THR A 122 -34.23 14.24 -5.89
CA THR A 122 -35.25 14.11 -4.83
C THR A 122 -36.09 12.84 -4.94
N GLN A 123 -36.42 12.39 -6.15
CA GLN A 123 -37.37 11.30 -6.38
C GLN A 123 -36.74 9.91 -6.52
N THR A 124 -35.43 9.83 -6.69
CA THR A 124 -34.65 8.59 -6.81
C THR A 124 -33.89 8.24 -5.53
N GLY A 125 -33.95 9.11 -4.52
CA GLY A 125 -32.99 9.10 -3.44
C GLY A 125 -31.61 9.55 -3.91
N PHE A 126 -30.64 9.54 -2.98
CA PHE A 126 -29.24 9.85 -3.29
C PHE A 126 -28.32 9.28 -2.23
N SER A 127 -27.05 9.11 -2.58
CA SER A 127 -26.03 8.65 -1.66
C SER A 127 -24.82 9.56 -1.69
N ILE A 128 -24.26 9.87 -0.52
CA ILE A 128 -22.97 10.55 -0.37
C ILE A 128 -21.99 9.56 0.24
N VAL A 129 -20.82 9.41 -0.38
CA VAL A 129 -19.79 8.47 0.07
C VAL A 129 -18.44 9.15 0.09
N THR A 130 -17.73 9.06 1.22
CA THR A 130 -16.34 9.49 1.29
C THR A 130 -15.58 8.75 2.38
N TRP A 131 -14.26 8.69 2.24
CA TRP A 131 -13.35 8.29 3.28
C TRP A 131 -12.84 9.51 4.01
N PHE A 132 -12.72 9.44 5.34
CA PHE A 132 -12.10 10.50 6.11
C PHE A 132 -11.28 9.96 7.28
N ARG A 133 -10.34 10.79 7.75
CA ARG A 133 -9.54 10.57 8.95
C ARG A 133 -9.44 11.88 9.70
N LEU A 134 -9.97 11.91 10.92
CA LEU A 134 -9.93 13.10 11.77
C LEU A 134 -8.54 13.30 12.36
N ASP A 135 -8.03 14.53 12.35
CA ASP A 135 -6.87 14.88 13.17
C ASP A 135 -7.30 15.17 14.61
N PRO A 136 -6.44 14.93 15.62
CA PRO A 136 -6.72 15.36 16.97
C PRO A 136 -6.80 16.89 17.00
N LEU A 137 -7.82 17.42 17.66
CA LEU A 137 -8.05 18.86 17.76
C LEU A 137 -6.93 19.48 18.62
N VAL A 138 -5.99 20.20 17.99
CA VAL A 138 -4.75 20.63 18.66
C VAL A 138 -4.93 21.90 19.51
N ASN A 139 -5.96 22.72 19.31
CA ASN A 139 -5.94 24.11 19.83
C ASN A 139 -7.29 24.69 20.32
N SER A 140 -8.12 23.98 21.09
CA SER A 140 -9.21 24.65 21.81
C SER A 140 -9.33 24.15 23.25
N GLY A 141 -9.29 25.09 24.21
CA GLY A 141 -9.45 24.82 25.64
C GLY A 141 -10.82 24.24 26.04
N SER A 142 -11.74 24.11 25.09
CA SER A 142 -12.97 23.31 25.18
C SER A 142 -13.25 22.65 23.82
N THR A 143 -13.55 21.35 23.83
CA THR A 143 -14.04 20.61 22.63
C THR A 143 -15.55 20.75 22.42
N LYS A 144 -16.25 21.33 23.41
CA LYS A 144 -17.73 21.37 23.46
C LYS A 144 -18.39 22.29 22.43
N ASP A 145 -17.64 23.27 21.90
CA ASP A 145 -18.18 24.26 20.95
C ASP A 145 -17.69 24.05 19.50
N LEU A 146 -17.03 22.91 19.23
CA LEU A 146 -16.54 22.57 17.90
C LEU A 146 -17.60 21.76 17.14
N SER A 147 -17.90 22.19 15.92
CA SER A 147 -18.80 21.53 15.00
C SER A 147 -18.21 21.46 13.59
N PRO A 148 -17.08 20.75 13.38
CA PRO A 148 -16.44 20.68 12.07
C PRO A 148 -17.33 19.95 11.07
N TYR A 149 -17.55 20.55 9.91
CA TYR A 149 -18.44 19.99 8.87
C TYR A 149 -17.69 19.03 7.95
N LEU A 150 -18.27 17.86 7.71
CA LEU A 150 -17.85 16.98 6.62
C LEU A 150 -18.30 17.56 5.27
N TYR A 151 -19.56 17.99 5.17
CA TYR A 151 -20.09 18.75 4.04
C TYR A 151 -21.29 19.61 4.47
N CYS A 152 -21.58 20.64 3.69
CA CYS A 152 -22.74 21.50 3.85
C CYS A 152 -23.25 21.90 2.46
N PHE A 153 -24.44 21.43 2.07
CA PHE A 153 -25.08 21.72 0.80
C PHE A 153 -26.43 22.39 1.06
N GLN A 154 -26.49 23.70 0.86
CA GLN A 154 -27.68 24.50 1.16
C GLN A 154 -28.01 25.48 0.02
N ASN A 155 -29.28 25.87 -0.06
CA ASN A 155 -29.70 27.00 -0.86
C ASN A 155 -29.47 28.34 -0.14
N GLY A 156 -29.82 29.46 -0.78
CA GLY A 156 -29.67 30.80 -0.21
C GLY A 156 -30.42 30.99 1.12
N LYS A 157 -31.50 30.24 1.34
CA LYS A 157 -32.40 30.27 2.51
C LYS A 157 -31.97 29.34 3.65
N GLY A 158 -30.89 28.58 3.49
CA GLY A 158 -30.38 27.61 4.48
C GLY A 158 -31.11 26.26 4.48
N ILE A 159 -31.92 25.99 3.46
CA ILE A 159 -32.59 24.69 3.25
C ILE A 159 -31.60 23.77 2.56
N GLY A 160 -31.46 22.53 3.03
CA GLY A 160 -30.56 21.56 2.44
C GLY A 160 -30.08 20.48 3.41
N TYR A 161 -28.88 19.98 3.13
CA TYR A 161 -28.29 18.82 3.80
C TYR A 161 -26.91 19.18 4.35
N SER A 162 -26.60 18.75 5.56
CA SER A 162 -25.26 18.88 6.11
C SER A 162 -24.90 17.71 7.01
N ALA A 163 -23.60 17.46 7.13
CA ALA A 163 -23.07 16.51 8.08
C ALA A 163 -21.90 17.17 8.82
N TYR A 164 -21.91 17.13 10.15
CA TYR A 164 -20.89 17.75 11.00
C TYR A 164 -20.66 16.93 12.26
N PHE A 165 -19.48 17.06 12.85
CA PHE A 165 -19.15 16.33 14.07
C PHE A 165 -19.56 17.11 15.31
N VAL A 166 -20.08 16.42 16.32
CA VAL A 166 -20.22 16.95 17.68
C VAL A 166 -19.50 15.97 18.59
N GLU A 167 -18.47 16.46 19.28
CA GLU A 167 -17.52 15.64 20.03
C GLU A 167 -16.86 14.54 19.16
N SER A 168 -17.39 13.31 19.21
CA SER A 168 -16.90 12.14 18.48
C SER A 168 -17.96 11.48 17.60
N ASN A 169 -19.17 12.04 17.54
CA ASN A 169 -20.27 11.52 16.74
C ASN A 169 -20.47 12.37 15.50
N LEU A 170 -20.88 11.73 14.40
CA LEU A 170 -21.31 12.43 13.20
C LEU A 170 -22.81 12.72 13.30
N MET A 171 -23.17 13.98 13.11
CA MET A 171 -24.54 14.47 13.06
C MET A 171 -24.92 14.71 11.61
N ILE A 172 -26.09 14.23 11.20
CA ILE A 172 -26.67 14.50 9.88
C ILE A 172 -27.86 15.41 10.08
N GLU A 173 -27.82 16.59 9.46
CA GLU A 173 -28.89 17.57 9.55
C GLU A 173 -29.56 17.77 8.19
N THR A 174 -30.89 17.70 8.20
CA THR A 174 -31.74 17.97 7.03
C THR A 174 -32.70 19.11 7.35
N ILE A 175 -32.56 20.22 6.64
CA ILE A 175 -33.39 21.42 6.82
C ILE A 175 -34.31 21.53 5.61
N THR A 176 -35.63 21.32 5.81
CA THR A 176 -36.64 21.38 4.74
C THR A 176 -37.39 22.71 4.66
N LYS A 177 -37.32 23.53 5.72
CA LYS A 177 -38.02 24.83 5.81
C LYS A 177 -37.08 25.89 6.35
N PRO A 178 -37.13 27.12 5.83
CA PRO A 178 -36.26 28.19 6.29
C PRO A 178 -36.59 28.57 7.74
N LYS A 179 -35.57 28.92 8.52
CA LYS A 179 -35.69 29.38 9.92
C LYS A 179 -36.38 28.39 10.89
N ARG A 180 -36.60 27.14 10.50
CA ARG A 180 -37.02 26.06 11.41
C ARG A 180 -35.81 25.22 11.79
N LYS A 181 -35.84 24.67 13.01
CA LYS A 181 -34.85 23.69 13.46
C LYS A 181 -34.89 22.49 12.49
N GLY A 182 -33.74 22.13 11.92
CA GLY A 182 -33.62 20.98 11.05
C GLY A 182 -33.93 19.68 11.78
N TYR A 183 -34.24 18.64 11.03
CA TYR A 183 -34.18 17.28 11.55
C TYR A 183 -32.71 16.89 11.70
N SER A 184 -32.32 16.38 12.88
CA SER A 184 -30.95 15.98 13.17
C SER A 184 -30.90 14.51 13.59
N HIS A 185 -30.10 13.72 12.89
CA HIS A 185 -29.86 12.31 13.16
C HIS A 185 -28.43 12.10 13.69
N VAL A 186 -28.27 11.29 14.73
CA VAL A 186 -26.95 10.92 15.26
C VAL A 186 -26.54 9.59 14.62
N VAL A 187 -25.40 9.57 13.93
CA VAL A 187 -24.83 8.31 13.46
C VAL A 187 -24.37 7.50 14.67
N ASN A 188 -24.88 6.28 14.82
CA ASN A 188 -24.59 5.40 15.97
C ASN A 188 -23.18 4.77 15.89
N HIS A 189 -22.16 5.62 15.81
CA HIS A 189 -20.77 5.24 15.78
C HIS A 189 -19.88 6.35 16.34
N LYS A 190 -18.96 5.99 17.24
CA LYS A 190 -17.97 6.92 17.79
C LYS A 190 -16.69 6.89 16.96
N PHE A 191 -16.39 7.99 16.29
CA PHE A 191 -15.20 8.16 15.47
C PHE A 191 -13.99 8.49 16.33
N ARG A 192 -12.86 7.82 16.05
CA ARG A 192 -11.57 8.06 16.71
C ARG A 192 -10.66 8.85 15.79
N SER A 193 -9.95 9.83 16.35
CA SER A 193 -8.90 10.54 15.60
C SER A 193 -7.82 9.59 15.12
N ARG A 194 -7.15 9.96 14.03
CA ARG A 194 -6.04 9.27 13.38
C ARG A 194 -6.39 7.90 12.79
N LYS A 195 -7.66 7.53 12.68
CA LYS A 195 -8.12 6.32 11.97
C LYS A 195 -8.97 6.69 10.75
N TRP A 196 -8.78 5.95 9.65
CA TRP A 196 -9.61 6.07 8.45
C TRP A 196 -10.97 5.40 8.66
N TYR A 197 -12.02 6.08 8.23
CA TYR A 197 -13.39 5.60 8.19
C TYR A 197 -14.00 5.91 6.84
N MET A 198 -14.71 4.94 6.26
CA MET A 198 -15.65 5.21 5.18
C MET A 198 -16.98 5.58 5.80
N VAL A 199 -17.59 6.68 5.34
CA VAL A 199 -18.98 6.99 5.64
C VAL A 199 -19.80 6.99 4.36
N GLY A 200 -20.95 6.32 4.41
CA GLY A 200 -21.98 6.36 3.39
C GLY A 200 -23.26 6.91 4.00
N ILE A 201 -23.85 7.93 3.40
CA ILE A 201 -25.12 8.52 3.82
C ILE A 201 -26.10 8.34 2.68
N VAL A 202 -27.15 7.57 2.90
CA VAL A 202 -28.11 7.17 1.87
C VAL A 202 -29.49 7.69 2.23
N TYR A 203 -30.06 8.50 1.34
CA TYR A 203 -31.43 8.98 1.43
C TYR A 203 -32.28 8.15 0.48
N ILE A 204 -33.24 7.40 1.03
CA ILE A 204 -34.18 6.57 0.27
C ILE A 204 -35.49 7.32 0.12
N TYR A 205 -35.88 7.63 -1.12
CA TYR A 205 -37.16 8.25 -1.40
C TYR A 205 -38.27 7.21 -1.45
N ASN A 206 -39.32 7.43 -0.66
CA ASN A 206 -40.54 6.63 -0.68
C ASN A 206 -41.74 7.51 -1.05
N ARG A 207 -42.51 7.10 -2.09
CA ARG A 207 -43.72 7.84 -2.53
C ARG A 207 -44.92 7.64 -1.60
N PHE A 208 -45.09 6.43 -1.07
CA PHE A 208 -46.27 6.03 -0.29
C PHE A 208 -46.00 5.85 1.21
N ARG A 209 -44.74 5.97 1.62
CA ARG A 209 -44.29 5.87 3.01
C ARG A 209 -43.34 7.03 3.31
N ARG A 210 -42.93 7.17 4.56
CA ARG A 210 -41.87 8.12 4.91
C ARG A 210 -40.58 7.72 4.20
N SER A 211 -39.86 8.73 3.75
CA SER A 211 -38.51 8.53 3.20
C SER A 211 -37.56 8.23 4.35
N GLU A 212 -36.47 7.54 4.06
CA GLU A 212 -35.59 6.98 5.07
C GLU A 212 -34.16 7.52 4.89
N LEU A 213 -33.45 7.67 6.00
CA LEU A 213 -32.04 7.99 6.06
C LEU A 213 -31.31 6.75 6.59
N HIS A 214 -30.35 6.23 5.83
CA HIS A 214 -29.51 5.11 6.22
C HIS A 214 -28.05 5.56 6.28
N CYS A 215 -27.36 5.24 7.37
CA CYS A 215 -25.98 5.64 7.60
C CYS A 215 -25.09 4.41 7.71
N TYR A 216 -24.02 4.41 6.93
CA TYR A 216 -23.04 3.33 6.85
C TYR A 216 -21.69 3.81 7.35
N VAL A 217 -21.03 2.98 8.15
CA VAL A 217 -19.64 3.17 8.54
C VAL A 217 -18.87 1.91 8.16
N ASN A 218 -17.79 2.07 7.40
CA ASN A 218 -16.94 0.97 6.94
C ASN A 218 -17.72 -0.14 6.19
N GLY A 219 -18.63 0.28 5.31
CA GLY A 219 -19.44 -0.63 4.49
C GLY A 219 -20.59 -1.33 5.22
N GLN A 220 -20.78 -1.08 6.51
CA GLN A 220 -21.87 -1.66 7.31
C GLN A 220 -22.85 -0.58 7.76
N GLU A 221 -24.15 -0.89 7.71
CA GLU A 221 -25.19 0.00 8.23
C GLU A 221 -25.09 0.07 9.77
N VAL A 222 -25.05 1.29 10.32
CA VAL A 222 -24.94 1.52 11.77
C VAL A 222 -26.16 2.19 12.37
N SER A 223 -26.94 2.92 11.56
CA SER A 223 -28.16 3.59 12.01
C SER A 223 -29.05 3.96 10.82
N HIS A 224 -30.36 3.92 11.03
CA HIS A 224 -31.36 4.45 10.11
C HIS A 224 -32.44 5.23 10.87
N ASP A 225 -33.15 6.12 10.18
CA ASP A 225 -34.33 6.83 10.73
C ASP A 225 -35.20 7.40 9.60
N ASP A 226 -36.43 7.81 9.92
CA ASP A 226 -37.34 8.50 9.02
C ASP A 226 -36.88 9.94 8.77
N VAL A 227 -36.84 10.36 7.49
CA VAL A 227 -36.45 11.73 7.10
C VAL A 227 -37.40 12.30 6.07
N SER A 228 -37.53 13.63 6.07
CA SER A 228 -38.18 14.35 4.97
C SER A 228 -37.13 14.80 3.96
N ILE A 229 -37.28 14.37 2.70
CA ILE A 229 -36.41 14.83 1.61
C ILE A 229 -36.74 16.29 1.26
N VAL A 230 -35.69 17.08 1.04
CA VAL A 230 -35.82 18.49 0.67
C VAL A 230 -36.44 18.59 -0.72
N SER A 231 -37.61 19.20 -0.80
CA SER A 231 -38.19 19.63 -2.07
C SER A 231 -37.89 21.11 -2.26
N CYS A 232 -36.99 21.43 -3.18
CA CYS A 232 -36.59 22.80 -3.47
C CYS A 232 -36.34 22.97 -4.98
N ASP A 233 -37.03 23.93 -5.59
CA ASP A 233 -36.83 24.30 -6.99
C ASP A 233 -35.67 25.30 -7.18
N GLU A 234 -35.22 25.93 -6.09
CA GLU A 234 -34.07 26.84 -6.11
C GLU A 234 -32.74 26.06 -6.10
N PRO A 235 -31.72 26.53 -6.83
CA PRO A 235 -30.39 25.95 -6.79
C PRO A 235 -29.74 26.02 -5.40
N PHE A 236 -28.87 25.06 -5.13
CA PHE A 236 -28.06 25.01 -3.93
C PHE A 236 -26.82 25.86 -4.16
N HIS A 237 -26.85 27.12 -3.69
CA HIS A 237 -25.79 28.11 -3.91
C HIS A 237 -24.67 28.09 -2.86
N LYS A 238 -24.90 27.43 -1.72
CA LYS A 238 -23.98 27.37 -0.57
C LYS A 238 -23.53 25.93 -0.37
N CYS A 239 -22.62 25.47 -1.22
CA CYS A 239 -22.13 24.10 -1.22
C CYS A 239 -20.63 24.03 -0.87
N PHE A 240 -20.31 23.30 0.20
CA PHE A 240 -18.98 23.24 0.78
C PHE A 240 -18.66 21.82 1.23
N ILE A 241 -17.44 21.36 0.97
CA ILE A 241 -16.87 20.15 1.57
C ILE A 241 -15.83 20.59 2.60
N GLY A 242 -15.87 19.96 3.78
CA GLY A 242 -14.97 20.26 4.89
C GLY A 242 -15.26 21.56 5.64
N SER A 243 -16.37 22.25 5.35
CA SER A 243 -16.80 23.41 6.13
C SER A 243 -18.26 23.80 5.84
N CYS A 244 -18.68 24.93 6.40
CA CYS A 244 -19.96 25.61 6.17
C CYS A 244 -19.71 27.05 5.67
N PRO A 245 -20.74 27.80 5.25
CA PRO A 245 -20.58 29.13 4.64
C PRO A 245 -19.75 30.14 5.44
N GLN A 246 -19.74 30.03 6.78
CA GLN A 246 -19.01 30.94 7.66
C GLN A 246 -17.51 30.59 7.77
N ALA A 247 -17.13 29.35 7.47
CA ALA A 247 -15.76 28.82 7.53
C ALA A 247 -14.95 29.25 8.77
N LEU A 248 -15.59 29.19 9.94
CA LEU A 248 -14.99 29.54 11.23
C LEU A 248 -14.05 28.43 11.70
N PRO A 249 -13.03 28.73 12.54
CA PRO A 249 -12.17 27.70 13.13
C PRO A 249 -12.94 26.59 13.86
N SER A 250 -14.12 26.89 14.40
CA SER A 250 -14.98 25.92 15.06
C SER A 250 -15.76 25.01 14.11
N THR A 251 -15.86 25.37 12.82
CA THR A 251 -16.68 24.66 11.83
C THR A 251 -15.91 24.05 10.66
N VAL A 252 -14.62 24.37 10.54
CA VAL A 252 -13.73 23.79 9.53
C VAL A 252 -13.27 22.39 9.93
N PHE A 253 -13.30 21.46 8.98
CA PHE A 253 -12.77 20.13 9.13
C PHE A 253 -11.25 20.17 9.32
N SER A 254 -10.74 19.32 10.22
CA SER A 254 -9.31 19.12 10.43
C SER A 254 -9.00 17.64 10.27
N GLY A 255 -8.20 17.32 9.27
CA GLY A 255 -7.88 15.93 8.94
C GLY A 255 -7.76 15.69 7.45
N GLN A 256 -7.99 14.45 7.05
CA GLN A 256 -7.81 13.97 5.69
C GLN A 256 -9.14 13.46 5.14
N MET A 257 -9.36 13.65 3.84
CA MET A 257 -10.52 13.13 3.13
C MET A 257 -10.07 12.48 1.82
N GLY A 258 -10.59 11.30 1.51
CA GLY A 258 -10.38 10.66 0.22
C GLY A 258 -11.20 11.34 -0.87
N SER A 259 -11.51 10.60 -1.94
CA SER A 259 -12.44 11.07 -2.95
C SER A 259 -13.84 11.27 -2.37
N PHE A 260 -14.55 12.30 -2.83
CA PHE A 260 -15.91 12.60 -2.40
C PHE A 260 -16.88 12.29 -3.53
N TYR A 261 -17.78 11.33 -3.32
CA TYR A 261 -18.77 10.90 -4.30
C TYR A 261 -20.18 11.29 -3.88
N THR A 262 -20.96 11.79 -4.82
CA THR A 262 -22.42 11.91 -4.68
C THR A 262 -23.07 11.14 -5.82
N PHE A 263 -24.04 10.28 -5.49
CA PHE A 263 -24.78 9.44 -6.42
C PHE A 263 -26.25 9.86 -6.49
N ILE A 264 -26.87 9.73 -7.67
CA ILE A 264 -28.27 10.10 -7.93
C ILE A 264 -29.28 8.99 -7.59
N GLU A 265 -28.85 7.96 -6.86
CA GLU A 265 -29.70 6.86 -6.39
C GLU A 265 -29.33 6.48 -4.95
N ALA A 266 -30.25 5.78 -4.29
CA ALA A 266 -29.97 5.15 -3.02
C ALA A 266 -29.20 3.83 -3.22
N LEU A 267 -27.91 3.82 -2.85
CA LEU A 267 -27.06 2.64 -2.95
C LEU A 267 -27.47 1.55 -1.95
N SER A 268 -27.36 0.29 -2.37
CA SER A 268 -27.67 -0.88 -1.55
C SER A 268 -26.56 -1.23 -0.54
N ASN A 269 -26.92 -2.05 0.46
CA ASN A 269 -25.97 -2.58 1.46
C ASN A 269 -24.77 -3.28 0.82
N ASP A 270 -25.03 -4.15 -0.17
CA ASP A 270 -23.97 -4.88 -0.87
C ASP A 270 -23.03 -3.95 -1.65
N THR A 271 -23.59 -2.89 -2.25
CA THR A 271 -22.80 -1.88 -2.98
C THR A 271 -21.92 -1.08 -2.02
N MET A 272 -22.45 -0.69 -0.85
CA MET A 272 -21.66 -0.01 0.18
C MET A 272 -20.52 -0.88 0.72
N ALA A 273 -20.78 -2.17 0.95
CA ALA A 273 -19.75 -3.12 1.36
C ALA A 273 -18.68 -3.31 0.27
N ALA A 274 -19.08 -3.38 -1.01
CA ALA A 274 -18.16 -3.47 -2.14
C ALA A 274 -17.29 -2.21 -2.29
N ILE A 275 -17.87 -1.00 -2.15
CA ILE A 275 -17.10 0.26 -2.19
C ILE A 275 -16.11 0.33 -1.02
N TYR A 276 -16.49 -0.11 0.19
CA TYR A 276 -15.58 -0.17 1.33
C TYR A 276 -14.37 -1.06 1.06
N TYR A 277 -14.59 -2.19 0.40
CA TYR A 277 -13.54 -3.16 0.09
C TYR A 277 -12.46 -2.58 -0.86
N LEU A 278 -12.79 -1.58 -1.67
CA LEU A 278 -11.82 -0.86 -2.53
C LEU A 278 -10.83 0.00 -1.73
N GLY A 279 -11.16 0.36 -0.50
CA GLY A 279 -10.29 1.14 0.39
C GLY A 279 -10.26 2.65 0.10
N PRO A 280 -9.54 3.42 0.93
CA PRO A 280 -9.52 4.89 0.88
C PRO A 280 -8.81 5.48 -0.34
N ASP A 281 -7.98 4.69 -1.04
CA ASP A 281 -7.23 5.12 -2.22
C ASP A 281 -8.03 5.03 -3.53
N TYR A 282 -9.23 4.44 -3.48
CA TYR A 282 -10.09 4.34 -4.64
C TYR A 282 -10.61 5.73 -5.07
N ARG A 283 -10.44 6.04 -6.35
CA ARG A 283 -10.59 7.40 -6.89
C ARG A 283 -11.09 7.44 -8.33
N CYS A 284 -11.56 6.31 -8.82
CA CYS A 284 -11.95 6.10 -10.21
C CYS A 284 -13.47 6.24 -10.37
N GLN A 285 -13.98 5.96 -11.57
CA GLN A 285 -15.38 6.20 -11.94
C GLN A 285 -16.25 4.93 -11.91
N PHE A 286 -15.73 3.81 -11.41
CA PHE A 286 -16.42 2.52 -11.39
C PHE A 286 -16.78 2.01 -12.79
N LYS A 287 -15.91 2.25 -13.78
CA LYS A 287 -16.12 1.81 -15.17
C LYS A 287 -15.47 0.46 -15.47
N HIS A 288 -14.32 0.17 -14.87
CA HIS A 288 -13.52 -0.99 -15.24
C HIS A 288 -12.90 -1.72 -14.04
N GLY A 289 -12.86 -3.05 -14.12
CA GLY A 289 -12.25 -3.91 -13.08
C GLY A 289 -10.76 -3.66 -12.83
N PHE A 290 -10.02 -3.18 -13.84
CA PHE A 290 -8.60 -2.84 -13.71
C PHE A 290 -8.33 -1.49 -13.02
N GLU A 291 -9.36 -0.80 -12.55
CA GLU A 291 -9.21 0.46 -11.80
C GLU A 291 -8.57 0.27 -10.41
N THR A 292 -8.57 -0.97 -9.90
CA THR A 292 -7.98 -1.33 -8.61
C THR A 292 -7.09 -2.57 -8.74
N ASP A 293 -6.02 -2.60 -7.93
CA ASP A 293 -5.17 -3.79 -7.77
C ASP A 293 -5.73 -4.74 -6.68
N VAL A 294 -6.85 -4.38 -6.04
CA VAL A 294 -7.52 -5.18 -5.01
C VAL A 294 -8.23 -6.39 -5.66
N PRO A 295 -8.00 -7.63 -5.19
CA PRO A 295 -8.64 -8.82 -5.74
C PRO A 295 -10.12 -8.86 -5.36
N LEU A 296 -11.02 -8.75 -6.35
CA LEU A 296 -12.48 -8.74 -6.15
C LEU A 296 -13.09 -10.11 -6.48
N SER A 297 -14.22 -10.45 -5.82
CA SER A 297 -15.04 -11.58 -6.24
C SER A 297 -15.86 -11.22 -7.49
N ALA A 298 -16.30 -12.22 -8.26
CA ALA A 298 -17.16 -11.99 -9.43
C ALA A 298 -18.46 -11.25 -9.10
N SER A 299 -19.01 -11.43 -7.88
CA SER A 299 -20.19 -10.69 -7.42
C SER A 299 -19.88 -9.22 -7.14
N GLN A 300 -18.73 -8.93 -6.52
CA GLN A 300 -18.28 -7.57 -6.25
C GLN A 300 -17.95 -6.82 -7.55
N GLU A 301 -17.26 -7.47 -8.49
CA GLU A 301 -16.97 -6.89 -9.80
C GLU A 301 -18.24 -6.50 -10.55
N LYS A 302 -19.26 -7.37 -10.51
CA LYS A 302 -20.55 -7.07 -11.14
C LYS A 302 -21.24 -5.88 -10.48
N LEU A 303 -21.27 -5.80 -9.14
CA LEU A 303 -21.90 -4.68 -8.42
C LEU A 303 -21.20 -3.35 -8.69
N LEU A 304 -19.88 -3.36 -8.82
CA LEU A 304 -19.08 -2.15 -9.00
C LEU A 304 -18.98 -1.72 -10.46
N TYR A 305 -18.82 -2.66 -11.39
CA TYR A 305 -18.39 -2.38 -12.76
C TYR A 305 -19.38 -2.81 -13.85
N ASP A 306 -20.65 -3.08 -13.52
CA ASP A 306 -21.71 -3.27 -14.53
C ASP A 306 -22.15 -1.97 -15.23
N GLY A 307 -21.56 -0.83 -14.82
CA GLY A 307 -21.85 0.50 -15.36
C GLY A 307 -22.96 1.25 -14.63
N ARG A 308 -23.81 0.59 -13.84
CA ARG A 308 -24.89 1.26 -13.10
C ARG A 308 -24.33 2.25 -12.08
N LEU A 309 -23.35 1.83 -11.30
CA LEU A 309 -22.73 2.68 -10.29
C LEU A 309 -22.01 3.89 -10.92
N SER A 310 -21.30 3.68 -12.03
CA SER A 310 -20.67 4.77 -12.80
C SER A 310 -21.70 5.78 -13.31
N THR A 311 -22.80 5.31 -13.91
CA THR A 311 -23.85 6.21 -14.45
C THR A 311 -24.63 6.91 -13.35
N ALA A 312 -24.66 6.37 -12.14
CA ALA A 312 -25.28 6.98 -10.99
C ALA A 312 -24.46 8.12 -10.37
N ILE A 313 -23.20 8.36 -10.77
CA ILE A 313 -22.39 9.45 -10.21
C ILE A 313 -22.99 10.82 -10.62
N MET A 314 -23.45 11.59 -9.63
CA MET A 314 -23.90 12.98 -9.79
C MET A 314 -22.70 13.92 -9.98
N PHE A 315 -21.73 13.79 -9.09
CA PHE A 315 -20.44 14.46 -9.16
C PHE A 315 -19.44 13.75 -8.26
N THR A 316 -18.17 13.87 -8.60
CA THR A 316 -17.07 13.37 -7.77
C THR A 316 -15.86 14.29 -7.82
N TYR A 317 -15.23 14.50 -6.66
CA TYR A 317 -14.00 15.28 -6.53
C TYR A 317 -12.87 14.37 -6.02
N ASN A 318 -11.80 14.30 -6.80
CA ASN A 318 -10.65 13.43 -6.57
C ASN A 318 -9.39 14.29 -6.28
N PRO A 319 -8.61 14.01 -5.23
CA PRO A 319 -7.39 14.74 -4.94
C PRO A 319 -6.33 14.73 -6.05
N LYS A 320 -6.33 13.71 -6.94
CA LYS A 320 -5.45 13.71 -8.13
C LYS A 320 -5.92 14.62 -9.26
N ALA A 321 -7.21 14.93 -9.31
CA ALA A 321 -7.81 15.76 -10.36
C ALA A 321 -7.82 17.23 -9.93
N CYS A 322 -6.65 17.74 -9.53
CA CYS A 322 -6.50 19.10 -9.03
C CYS A 322 -5.42 19.85 -9.82
N ASP A 323 -5.71 21.11 -10.15
CA ASP A 323 -4.73 22.05 -10.68
C ASP A 323 -4.65 23.28 -9.77
N GLN A 324 -3.55 23.39 -9.03
CA GLN A 324 -3.36 24.41 -7.98
C GLN A 324 -4.50 24.41 -6.95
N LYS A 325 -5.41 25.41 -7.04
CA LYS A 325 -6.60 25.55 -6.19
C LYS A 325 -7.86 24.99 -6.85
N LEU A 326 -7.85 24.75 -8.16
CA LEU A 326 -8.99 24.21 -8.87
C LEU A 326 -9.06 22.69 -8.64
N CYS A 327 -10.23 22.20 -8.26
CA CYS A 327 -10.54 20.78 -8.13
C CYS A 327 -11.51 20.40 -9.24
N LEU A 328 -11.04 19.60 -10.19
CA LEU A 328 -11.81 19.20 -11.35
C LEU A 328 -12.86 18.15 -10.94
N GLU A 329 -14.12 18.47 -11.21
CA GLU A 329 -15.20 17.47 -11.21
C GLU A 329 -14.84 16.33 -12.18
N SER A 330 -14.94 15.09 -11.70
CA SER A 330 -14.40 13.89 -12.34
C SER A 330 -15.45 12.82 -12.61
N SER A 331 -16.73 13.19 -12.77
CA SER A 331 -17.80 12.27 -13.18
C SER A 331 -17.61 11.81 -14.64
N PRO A 332 -18.19 10.66 -15.03
CA PRO A 332 -18.22 10.25 -16.43
C PRO A 332 -18.80 11.33 -17.34
N THR A 333 -18.16 11.58 -18.48
CA THR A 333 -18.56 12.60 -19.46
C THR A 333 -19.97 12.40 -20.02
N ASP A 334 -20.47 11.17 -20.00
CA ASP A 334 -21.79 10.80 -20.50
C ASP A 334 -22.90 11.11 -19.48
N ASN A 335 -22.55 11.39 -18.22
CA ASN A 335 -23.52 11.72 -17.18
C ASN A 335 -24.01 13.16 -17.33
N ALA A 336 -25.27 13.41 -16.96
CA ALA A 336 -25.84 14.74 -17.00
C ALA A 336 -25.17 15.66 -15.97
N THR A 337 -24.87 16.90 -16.35
CA THR A 337 -24.38 17.91 -15.39
C THR A 337 -25.52 18.42 -14.52
N TYR A 338 -25.26 18.48 -13.20
CA TYR A 338 -26.18 19.02 -12.21
C TYR A 338 -25.81 20.45 -11.78
N PHE A 339 -24.77 21.05 -12.36
CA PHE A 339 -24.30 22.38 -12.01
C PHE A 339 -24.91 23.46 -12.91
N VAL A 340 -25.04 24.67 -12.37
CA VAL A 340 -25.56 25.83 -13.13
C VAL A 340 -24.54 26.32 -14.17
N HIS A 341 -23.25 26.18 -13.87
CA HIS A 341 -22.13 26.59 -14.71
C HIS A 341 -21.01 25.55 -14.62
N SER A 342 -19.75 25.95 -14.82
CA SER A 342 -18.59 25.07 -14.69
C SER A 342 -18.67 24.25 -13.40
N PRO A 343 -18.54 22.91 -13.47
CA PRO A 343 -18.75 22.02 -12.33
C PRO A 343 -17.53 21.92 -11.40
N HIS A 344 -16.42 22.55 -11.76
CA HIS A 344 -15.17 22.45 -11.00
C HIS A 344 -15.26 23.24 -9.69
N ALA A 345 -14.78 22.61 -8.61
CA ALA A 345 -14.75 23.20 -7.28
C ALA A 345 -13.44 23.96 -7.04
N ILE A 346 -13.41 24.79 -6.00
CA ILE A 346 -12.25 25.60 -5.63
C ILE A 346 -11.84 25.25 -4.20
N MET A 347 -10.59 24.82 -4.03
CA MET A 347 -9.95 24.64 -2.73
C MET A 347 -9.54 26.01 -2.17
N LEU A 348 -10.06 26.34 -0.99
CA LEU A 348 -9.76 27.56 -0.25
C LEU A 348 -8.62 27.34 0.77
N GLU A 349 -8.29 28.39 1.52
CA GLU A 349 -7.07 28.45 2.34
C GLU A 349 -6.91 27.28 3.30
N GLY A 350 -5.77 26.60 3.25
CA GLY A 350 -5.48 25.50 4.16
C GLY A 350 -6.09 24.16 3.75
N VAL A 351 -6.65 24.06 2.55
CA VAL A 351 -6.98 22.79 1.87
C VAL A 351 -6.07 22.60 0.67
N TYR A 352 -5.49 21.40 0.55
CA TYR A 352 -4.65 21.04 -0.59
C TYR A 352 -4.65 19.52 -0.82
N PRO A 353 -4.47 19.07 -2.08
CA PRO A 353 -4.34 17.66 -2.37
C PRO A 353 -2.96 17.17 -1.94
N VAL A 354 -2.92 15.97 -1.39
CA VAL A 354 -1.72 15.26 -1.01
C VAL A 354 -1.65 13.97 -1.83
N ILE A 355 -0.55 13.81 -2.55
CA ILE A 355 -0.23 12.62 -3.32
C ILE A 355 1.11 12.11 -2.79
N THR A 356 1.08 10.94 -2.18
CA THR A 356 2.28 10.25 -1.73
C THR A 356 2.60 9.12 -2.68
N ASN A 357 3.89 8.88 -2.90
CA ASN A 357 4.37 7.80 -3.75
C ASN A 357 4.92 6.69 -2.86
N SER A 358 4.38 5.48 -3.01
CA SER A 358 4.95 4.29 -2.36
C SER A 358 6.27 3.88 -3.00
N PHE A 359 7.05 3.08 -2.29
CA PHE A 359 8.27 2.49 -2.81
C PHE A 359 8.02 1.72 -4.11
N GLN A 360 6.96 0.91 -4.14
CA GLN A 360 6.57 0.10 -5.30
C GLN A 360 6.19 0.99 -6.51
N SER A 361 5.49 2.10 -6.28
CA SER A 361 5.13 3.05 -7.35
C SER A 361 6.37 3.76 -7.93
N ALA A 362 7.28 4.19 -7.06
CA ALA A 362 8.55 4.79 -7.48
C ALA A 362 9.43 3.76 -8.22
N LEU A 363 9.49 2.52 -7.74
CA LEU A 363 10.23 1.42 -8.37
C LEU A 363 9.70 1.11 -9.77
N ARG A 364 8.38 0.99 -9.92
CA ARG A 364 7.71 0.79 -11.21
C ARG A 364 8.09 1.89 -12.21
N SER A 365 8.10 3.14 -11.75
CA SER A 365 8.44 4.30 -12.59
C SER A 365 9.93 4.38 -12.95
N LEU A 366 10.81 3.82 -12.12
CA LEU A 366 12.25 3.83 -12.36
C LEU A 366 12.69 2.75 -13.37
N GLY A 367 11.89 1.70 -13.56
CA GLY A 367 12.26 0.53 -14.40
C GLY A 367 11.85 -0.83 -13.84
N GLY A 368 11.12 -0.89 -12.71
CA GLY A 368 10.58 -2.13 -12.15
C GLY A 368 11.53 -2.87 -11.21
N ILE A 369 11.13 -4.08 -10.84
CA ILE A 369 11.86 -4.92 -9.87
C ILE A 369 13.29 -5.27 -10.35
N GLN A 370 13.54 -5.26 -11.65
CA GLN A 370 14.83 -5.59 -12.26
C GLN A 370 15.96 -4.65 -11.81
N ILE A 371 15.65 -3.45 -11.30
CA ILE A 371 16.63 -2.49 -10.78
C ILE A 371 17.43 -3.06 -9.60
N ILE A 372 16.88 -4.06 -8.89
CA ILE A 372 17.55 -4.68 -7.74
C ILE A 372 18.59 -5.70 -8.21
N PHE A 373 18.44 -6.26 -9.41
CA PHE A 373 19.31 -7.34 -9.91
C PHE A 373 20.80 -7.00 -9.94
N PRO A 374 21.24 -5.81 -10.38
CA PRO A 374 22.67 -5.46 -10.35
C PRO A 374 23.32 -5.56 -8.97
N LEU A 375 22.56 -5.45 -7.87
CA LEU A 375 23.09 -5.60 -6.51
C LEU A 375 23.51 -7.04 -6.21
N PHE A 376 22.99 -8.03 -6.94
CA PHE A 376 23.39 -9.44 -6.79
C PHE A 376 24.74 -9.75 -7.44
N ASP A 377 25.23 -8.92 -8.36
CA ASP A 377 26.54 -9.10 -9.04
C ASP A 377 27.74 -8.72 -8.15
N GLN A 378 27.47 -8.18 -6.95
CA GLN A 378 28.48 -7.73 -5.99
C GLN A 378 28.36 -8.45 -4.63
N LEU A 379 27.68 -9.59 -4.55
CA LEU A 379 27.50 -10.35 -3.30
C LEU A 379 28.81 -10.89 -2.70
N ASP A 380 29.87 -11.00 -3.49
CA ASP A 380 31.21 -11.44 -3.08
C ASP A 380 32.10 -10.27 -2.60
N TYR A 381 31.60 -9.02 -2.67
CA TYR A 381 32.34 -7.87 -2.18
C TYR A 381 32.52 -7.98 -0.67
N ASN A 382 33.65 -7.46 -0.19
CA ASN A 382 33.95 -7.46 1.23
C ASN A 382 32.95 -6.56 1.98
N VAL A 383 32.37 -7.09 3.05
CA VAL A 383 31.54 -6.29 3.97
C VAL A 383 32.48 -5.55 4.91
N TYR A 384 32.24 -4.24 5.08
CA TYR A 384 33.03 -3.43 6.00
C TYR A 384 32.76 -3.85 7.46
N ASN A 385 33.56 -4.79 7.95
CA ASN A 385 33.52 -5.24 9.33
C ASN A 385 34.42 -4.35 10.18
N ALA A 386 33.86 -3.28 10.75
CA ALA A 386 34.55 -2.50 11.78
C ALA A 386 34.61 -3.24 13.15
N SER A 387 34.64 -4.57 13.15
CA SER A 387 34.95 -5.43 14.30
C SER A 387 36.45 -5.73 14.43
N LYS A 388 37.29 -5.23 13.52
CA LYS A 388 38.76 -5.31 13.67
C LYS A 388 39.39 -4.22 14.53
N GLU A 389 38.61 -3.32 15.14
CA GLU A 389 39.17 -2.24 15.96
C GLU A 389 38.89 -2.30 17.46
N ASN A 390 38.06 -3.22 17.99
CA ASN A 390 38.01 -3.44 19.44
C ASN A 390 37.44 -4.82 19.77
N ASP A 391 38.23 -5.61 20.51
CA ASP A 391 37.78 -6.76 21.28
C ASP A 391 36.62 -6.35 22.20
N ASN A 392 35.52 -7.11 22.12
CA ASN A 392 34.82 -7.74 23.25
C ASN A 392 33.42 -8.18 22.83
N ASN A 393 33.21 -9.49 22.88
CA ASN A 393 31.96 -10.25 23.01
C ASN A 393 30.62 -9.48 22.99
N ASP A 394 30.18 -9.07 21.81
CA ASP A 394 28.76 -9.07 21.46
C ASP A 394 28.62 -9.76 20.10
N SER A 395 28.08 -10.96 20.11
CA SER A 395 27.73 -11.74 18.91
C SER A 395 26.58 -11.06 18.19
N VAL A 396 26.87 -9.99 17.45
CA VAL A 396 25.99 -9.50 16.40
C VAL A 396 26.04 -10.54 15.29
N PRO A 397 24.91 -11.12 14.85
CA PRO A 397 24.93 -12.14 13.82
C PRO A 397 25.62 -11.58 12.57
N SER A 398 26.42 -12.41 11.91
CA SER A 398 26.98 -12.11 10.60
C SER A 398 25.84 -11.70 9.68
N ASP A 399 25.70 -10.39 9.46
CA ASP A 399 24.63 -9.81 8.67
C ASP A 399 24.86 -10.16 7.18
N ASP A 400 24.38 -11.34 6.78
CA ASP A 400 24.48 -11.86 5.41
C ASP A 400 23.68 -10.93 4.46
N ILE A 401 24.41 -10.08 3.75
CA ILE A 401 23.87 -9.17 2.72
C ILE A 401 23.06 -9.95 1.67
N GLY A 402 23.48 -11.18 1.34
CA GLY A 402 22.78 -12.06 0.41
C GLY A 402 21.37 -12.38 0.90
N SER A 403 21.24 -12.86 2.14
CA SER A 403 19.94 -13.14 2.75
C SER A 403 19.07 -11.89 2.86
N MET A 404 19.64 -10.73 3.17
CA MET A 404 18.90 -9.47 3.30
C MET A 404 18.39 -8.96 1.95
N LEU A 405 19.21 -9.04 0.90
CA LEU A 405 18.86 -8.65 -0.46
C LEU A 405 17.79 -9.60 -1.04
N LEU A 406 17.92 -10.91 -0.81
CA LEU A 406 16.89 -11.88 -1.16
C LEU A 406 15.60 -11.64 -0.39
N SER A 407 15.68 -11.29 0.90
CA SER A 407 14.50 -10.97 1.70
C SER A 407 13.79 -9.73 1.17
N LEU A 408 14.53 -8.70 0.74
CA LEU A 408 13.98 -7.52 0.07
C LEU A 408 13.22 -7.90 -1.22
N LEU A 409 13.82 -8.76 -2.05
CA LEU A 409 13.18 -9.29 -3.25
C LEU A 409 11.90 -10.07 -2.91
N CYS A 410 11.94 -10.90 -1.86
CA CYS A 410 10.78 -11.65 -1.37
C CYS A 410 9.66 -10.72 -0.89
N ASP A 411 9.98 -9.68 -0.12
CA ASP A 411 9.00 -8.71 0.38
C ASP A 411 8.30 -7.98 -0.78
N LEU A 412 9.04 -7.61 -1.84
CA LEU A 412 8.47 -7.02 -3.05
C LEU A 412 7.59 -7.98 -3.83
N LEU A 413 8.02 -9.23 -4.00
CA LEU A 413 7.24 -10.27 -4.64
C LEU A 413 5.95 -10.57 -3.85
N ARG A 414 6.02 -10.59 -2.52
CA ARG A 414 4.87 -10.83 -1.66
C ARG A 414 3.87 -9.67 -1.70
N GLY A 415 4.36 -8.44 -1.73
CA GLY A 415 3.56 -7.22 -1.65
C GLY A 415 3.07 -6.65 -2.98
N SER A 416 3.45 -7.19 -4.15
CA SER A 416 3.09 -6.60 -5.44
C SER A 416 2.90 -7.63 -6.56
N THR A 417 1.69 -7.74 -7.09
CA THR A 417 1.34 -8.55 -8.27
C THR A 417 2.05 -8.04 -9.53
N THR A 418 2.20 -6.72 -9.69
CA THR A 418 2.99 -6.14 -10.80
C THR A 418 4.44 -6.62 -10.77
N CYS A 419 5.06 -6.67 -9.59
CA CYS A 419 6.42 -7.18 -9.43
C CYS A 419 6.51 -8.67 -9.81
N GLN A 420 5.52 -9.47 -9.41
CA GLN A 420 5.43 -10.88 -9.82
C GLN A 420 5.35 -11.03 -11.34
N GLN A 421 4.49 -10.25 -12.02
CA GLN A 421 4.35 -10.26 -13.47
C GLN A 421 5.65 -9.85 -14.18
N GLN A 422 6.34 -8.82 -13.67
CA GLN A 422 7.63 -8.37 -14.21
C GLN A 422 8.71 -9.44 -14.12
N ILE A 423 8.76 -10.21 -13.03
CA ILE A 423 9.68 -11.35 -12.91
C ILE A 423 9.34 -12.43 -13.92
N VAL A 424 8.06 -12.81 -14.06
CA VAL A 424 7.66 -13.84 -15.01
C VAL A 424 7.98 -13.44 -16.45
N GLN A 425 7.58 -12.24 -16.87
CA GLN A 425 7.82 -11.74 -18.24
C GLN A 425 9.30 -11.54 -18.56
N GLY A 426 10.09 -11.11 -17.57
CA GLY A 426 11.52 -10.86 -17.73
C GLY A 426 12.42 -12.08 -17.50
N ASN A 427 11.86 -13.27 -17.26
CA ASN A 427 12.60 -14.46 -16.79
C ASN A 427 13.50 -14.12 -15.59
N GLY A 428 12.97 -13.40 -14.61
CA GLY A 428 13.75 -12.76 -13.56
C GLY A 428 14.53 -13.75 -12.69
N PHE A 429 13.99 -14.95 -12.42
CA PHE A 429 14.75 -15.98 -11.70
C PHE A 429 15.90 -16.56 -12.51
N LEU A 430 15.77 -16.64 -13.85
CA LEU A 430 16.89 -17.01 -14.72
C LEU A 430 18.00 -15.96 -14.64
N VAL A 431 17.64 -14.67 -14.75
CA VAL A 431 18.62 -13.57 -14.63
C VAL A 431 19.29 -13.59 -13.25
N LEU A 432 18.50 -13.72 -12.19
CA LEU A 432 19.01 -13.84 -10.82
C LEU A 432 19.99 -15.01 -10.69
N SER A 433 19.63 -16.19 -11.22
CA SER A 433 20.52 -17.36 -11.18
C SER A 433 21.85 -17.10 -11.88
N ARG A 434 21.85 -16.43 -13.05
CA ARG A 434 23.08 -16.07 -13.78
C ARG A 434 23.96 -15.06 -13.03
N LEU A 435 23.36 -14.15 -12.25
CA LEU A 435 24.12 -13.20 -11.45
C LEU A 435 24.75 -13.89 -10.25
N ILE A 436 24.00 -14.74 -9.56
CA ILE A 436 24.51 -15.54 -8.45
C ILE A 436 25.61 -16.51 -8.92
N GLU A 437 25.49 -17.11 -10.12
CA GLU A 437 26.54 -17.98 -10.71
C GLU A 437 27.90 -17.30 -10.89
N LYS A 438 27.96 -15.96 -11.00
CA LYS A 438 29.21 -15.21 -11.16
C LYS A 438 29.92 -14.94 -9.82
N VAL A 439 29.17 -15.01 -8.73
CA VAL A 439 29.63 -14.70 -7.38
C VAL A 439 30.28 -15.95 -6.77
N SER A 440 31.19 -15.76 -5.83
CA SER A 440 31.73 -16.87 -5.03
C SER A 440 30.61 -17.75 -4.44
N PRO A 441 30.67 -19.08 -4.61
CA PRO A 441 29.73 -20.01 -3.98
C PRO A 441 29.69 -19.93 -2.45
N ALA A 442 30.73 -19.35 -1.83
CA ALA A 442 30.76 -19.08 -0.40
C ALA A 442 29.73 -18.04 0.05
N SER A 443 29.27 -17.16 -0.84
CA SER A 443 28.22 -16.16 -0.56
C SER A 443 26.83 -16.79 -0.42
N LEU A 444 26.64 -18.05 -0.81
CA LEU A 444 25.39 -18.80 -0.61
C LEU A 444 25.42 -19.52 0.74
N GLU A 445 25.16 -18.76 1.79
CA GLU A 445 25.12 -19.25 3.17
C GLU A 445 23.78 -19.91 3.54
N ASP A 446 23.74 -20.48 4.74
CA ASP A 446 22.57 -21.16 5.32
C ASP A 446 21.33 -20.24 5.38
N SER A 447 21.54 -18.97 5.76
CA SER A 447 20.54 -17.89 5.80
C SER A 447 19.95 -17.55 4.43
N THR A 448 20.80 -17.55 3.41
CA THR A 448 20.40 -17.31 2.02
C THR A 448 19.52 -18.46 1.50
N LEU A 449 19.89 -19.71 1.78
CA LEU A 449 19.05 -20.87 1.47
C LEU A 449 17.71 -20.81 2.19
N ASP A 450 17.68 -20.49 3.49
CA ASP A 450 16.44 -20.36 4.26
C ASP A 450 15.48 -19.33 3.66
N THR A 451 16.02 -18.18 3.24
CA THR A 451 15.22 -17.12 2.60
C THR A 451 14.61 -17.60 1.28
N LEU A 452 15.39 -18.31 0.44
CA LEU A 452 14.90 -18.88 -0.81
C LEU A 452 13.84 -19.96 -0.59
N LEU A 453 14.01 -20.82 0.41
CA LEU A 453 13.03 -21.84 0.76
C LEU A 453 11.73 -21.21 1.29
N MET A 454 11.82 -20.14 2.08
CA MET A 454 10.66 -19.37 2.53
C MET A 454 9.91 -18.68 1.36
N LEU A 455 10.62 -18.27 0.32
CA LEU A 455 9.99 -17.82 -0.93
C LEU A 455 9.28 -18.99 -1.63
N GLY A 456 9.96 -20.13 -1.76
CA GLY A 456 9.37 -21.36 -2.31
C GLY A 456 8.05 -21.70 -1.64
N LYS A 457 8.05 -21.83 -0.30
CA LYS A 457 6.84 -22.11 0.51
C LYS A 457 5.70 -21.13 0.18
N TYR A 458 6.00 -19.83 0.14
CA TYR A 458 5.00 -18.81 -0.24
C TYR A 458 4.43 -19.01 -1.64
N LEU A 459 5.26 -19.35 -2.62
CA LEU A 459 4.82 -19.62 -4.00
C LEU A 459 3.97 -20.88 -4.09
N PHE A 460 4.31 -21.94 -3.36
CA PHE A 460 3.52 -23.16 -3.29
C PHE A 460 2.15 -22.94 -2.64
N SER A 461 2.09 -22.18 -1.53
CA SER A 461 0.84 -21.95 -0.79
C SER A 461 -0.12 -20.94 -1.44
N SER A 462 0.26 -20.32 -2.55
CA SER A 462 -0.50 -19.23 -3.17
C SER A 462 -1.12 -19.63 -4.51
N PRO A 463 -2.45 -19.60 -4.67
CA PRO A 463 -3.08 -19.85 -5.97
C PRO A 463 -2.67 -18.78 -7.01
N GLY A 464 -2.62 -19.16 -8.29
CA GLY A 464 -2.34 -18.25 -9.41
C GLY A 464 -0.86 -17.92 -9.67
N LYS A 465 0.09 -18.57 -8.97
CA LYS A 465 1.54 -18.28 -9.09
C LYS A 465 2.34 -19.38 -9.80
N ALA A 466 1.68 -20.26 -10.54
CA ALA A 466 2.28 -21.42 -11.21
C ALA A 466 3.52 -21.06 -12.06
N ASN A 467 3.43 -20.01 -12.87
CA ASN A 467 4.54 -19.58 -13.73
C ASN A 467 5.77 -19.10 -12.92
N LEU A 468 5.52 -18.36 -11.85
CA LEU A 468 6.57 -17.85 -10.96
C LEU A 468 7.23 -19.00 -10.18
N LEU A 469 6.42 -19.96 -9.73
CA LEU A 469 6.86 -21.19 -9.09
C LEU A 469 7.75 -22.04 -10.02
N ASN A 470 7.31 -22.27 -11.27
CA ASN A 470 8.07 -23.04 -12.24
C ASN A 470 9.44 -22.40 -12.54
N GLN A 471 9.49 -21.08 -12.76
CA GLN A 471 10.77 -20.39 -12.96
C GLN A 471 11.69 -20.49 -11.74
N TRP A 472 11.16 -20.34 -10.53
CA TRP A 472 11.94 -20.49 -9.30
C TRP A 472 12.49 -21.92 -9.14
N ILE A 473 11.66 -22.93 -9.40
CA ILE A 473 12.07 -24.34 -9.39
C ILE A 473 13.20 -24.58 -10.40
N ASP A 474 13.03 -24.12 -11.63
CA ASP A 474 13.92 -24.43 -12.74
C ASP A 474 15.28 -23.72 -12.64
N HIS A 475 15.26 -22.47 -12.20
CA HIS A 475 16.42 -21.59 -12.26
C HIS A 475 17.10 -21.38 -10.91
N ILE A 476 16.43 -21.68 -9.79
CA ILE A 476 17.01 -21.56 -8.45
C ILE A 476 17.09 -22.94 -7.80
N LEU A 477 15.94 -23.57 -7.49
CA LEU A 477 15.91 -24.76 -6.64
C LEU A 477 16.67 -25.96 -7.24
N LEU A 478 16.38 -26.30 -8.50
CA LEU A 478 16.96 -27.46 -9.20
C LEU A 478 18.14 -27.09 -10.10
N LYS A 479 18.70 -25.90 -9.93
CA LYS A 479 19.84 -25.42 -10.72
C LYS A 479 21.15 -25.87 -10.05
N ALA A 480 21.58 -27.10 -10.36
CA ALA A 480 22.73 -27.73 -9.71
C ALA A 480 24.05 -26.94 -9.77
N SER A 481 24.26 -26.15 -10.82
CA SER A 481 25.43 -25.28 -10.97
C SER A 481 25.55 -24.22 -9.86
N LEU A 482 24.43 -23.80 -9.26
CA LEU A 482 24.44 -22.88 -8.11
C LEU A 482 24.95 -23.57 -6.83
N TRP A 483 24.58 -24.84 -6.64
CA TRP A 483 24.68 -25.52 -5.35
C TRP A 483 25.89 -26.43 -5.20
N ILE A 484 26.42 -26.98 -6.30
CA ILE A 484 27.51 -27.98 -6.26
C ILE A 484 28.77 -27.49 -5.52
N HIS A 485 29.05 -26.18 -5.57
CA HIS A 485 30.25 -25.60 -4.95
C HIS A 485 29.98 -24.91 -3.61
N THR A 486 28.75 -24.94 -3.09
CA THR A 486 28.44 -24.43 -1.74
C THR A 486 28.92 -25.40 -0.67
N SER A 487 28.91 -24.99 0.61
CA SER A 487 29.29 -25.89 1.70
C SER A 487 28.45 -27.17 1.75
N ALA A 488 29.05 -28.28 2.20
CA ALA A 488 28.34 -29.55 2.35
C ALA A 488 27.10 -29.42 3.27
N LYS A 489 27.16 -28.57 4.29
CA LYS A 489 26.02 -28.26 5.18
C LYS A 489 24.83 -27.69 4.38
N VAL A 490 25.07 -26.72 3.50
CA VAL A 490 24.04 -26.09 2.65
C VAL A 490 23.47 -27.11 1.66
N GLN A 491 24.31 -27.92 1.02
CA GLN A 491 23.87 -28.95 0.09
C GLN A 491 22.99 -30.01 0.77
N VAL A 492 23.43 -30.54 1.92
CA VAL A 492 22.66 -31.51 2.70
C VAL A 492 21.32 -30.91 3.10
N LYS A 493 21.29 -29.67 3.61
CA LYS A 493 20.04 -29.00 3.97
C LYS A 493 19.10 -28.87 2.78
N LEU A 494 19.57 -28.40 1.62
CA LEU A 494 18.76 -28.27 0.40
C LEU A 494 18.12 -29.62 0.02
N PHE A 495 18.92 -30.68 -0.06
CA PHE A 495 18.42 -31.99 -0.46
C PHE A 495 17.55 -32.66 0.61
N SER A 496 17.84 -32.47 1.90
CA SER A 496 16.97 -32.92 3.00
C SER A 496 15.60 -32.26 2.91
N MET A 497 15.54 -30.95 2.64
CA MET A 497 14.28 -30.22 2.51
C MET A 497 13.47 -30.67 1.29
N LEU A 498 14.15 -30.95 0.16
CA LEU A 498 13.54 -31.57 -1.01
C LEU A 498 12.96 -32.96 -0.71
N ALA A 499 13.64 -33.75 0.13
CA ALA A 499 13.23 -35.11 0.48
C ALA A 499 12.11 -35.17 1.53
N THR A 500 12.03 -34.22 2.46
CA THR A 500 11.07 -34.25 3.58
C THR A 500 9.92 -33.26 3.38
N GLU A 501 10.20 -31.96 3.48
CA GLU A 501 9.17 -30.93 3.56
C GLU A 501 8.33 -30.80 2.29
N PHE A 502 8.97 -30.81 1.12
CA PHE A 502 8.23 -30.73 -0.16
C PHE A 502 7.47 -32.02 -0.47
N VAL A 503 7.87 -33.16 0.09
CA VAL A 503 7.18 -34.44 -0.10
C VAL A 503 5.94 -34.54 0.79
N ALA A 504 6.01 -34.01 2.01
CA ALA A 504 4.99 -34.10 3.06
C ALA A 504 3.88 -33.03 3.01
N MET A 505 3.84 -32.16 1.99
CA MET A 505 2.80 -31.12 1.86
C MET A 505 1.39 -31.72 1.65
N PRO A 506 0.33 -31.14 2.26
CA PRO A 506 -1.04 -31.66 2.17
C PRO A 506 -1.59 -31.76 0.73
N GLU A 507 -2.42 -32.78 0.46
CA GLU A 507 -3.03 -33.07 -0.85
C GLU A 507 -3.87 -31.93 -1.46
N GLN A 508 -4.27 -30.90 -0.71
CA GLN A 508 -5.01 -29.76 -1.26
C GLN A 508 -4.11 -28.79 -2.08
N LEU A 509 -2.78 -28.87 -1.89
CA LEU A 509 -1.76 -28.17 -2.69
C LEU A 509 -1.27 -29.04 -3.88
N SER A 510 -1.91 -30.19 -4.10
CA SER A 510 -1.38 -31.31 -4.89
C SER A 510 -1.31 -31.11 -6.40
N LEU A 511 -2.11 -30.25 -7.03
CA LEU A 511 -2.13 -30.18 -8.50
C LEU A 511 -0.76 -29.78 -9.07
N HIS A 512 -0.13 -28.73 -8.55
CA HIS A 512 1.23 -28.34 -8.95
C HIS A 512 2.30 -29.35 -8.49
N MET A 513 2.07 -30.03 -7.37
CA MET A 513 3.01 -31.02 -6.83
C MET A 513 2.94 -32.37 -7.55
N ILE A 514 1.78 -32.77 -8.08
CA ILE A 514 1.59 -33.97 -8.90
C ILE A 514 2.35 -33.78 -10.21
N ASP A 515 2.24 -32.62 -10.86
CA ASP A 515 3.04 -32.30 -12.05
C ASP A 515 4.55 -32.25 -11.74
N PHE A 516 4.94 -31.63 -10.63
CA PHE A 516 6.33 -31.58 -10.16
C PHE A 516 6.91 -32.98 -9.89
N LYS A 517 6.19 -33.84 -9.14
CA LYS A 517 6.59 -35.21 -8.80
C LYS A 517 6.58 -36.15 -10.01
N ARG A 518 5.61 -36.01 -10.92
CA ARG A 518 5.38 -36.95 -12.03
C ARG A 518 6.27 -36.70 -13.26
N ILE A 519 6.68 -35.45 -13.52
CA ILE A 519 7.31 -35.07 -14.80
C ILE A 519 8.72 -34.47 -14.62
N ILE A 520 8.98 -33.74 -13.51
CA ILE A 520 10.18 -32.87 -13.41
C ILE A 520 11.19 -33.38 -12.38
N GLY A 521 10.75 -33.89 -11.22
CA GLY A 521 11.63 -34.19 -10.08
C GLY A 521 12.62 -35.33 -10.32
N VAL A 522 12.13 -36.57 -10.53
CA VAL A 522 13.01 -37.76 -10.49
C VAL A 522 14.02 -37.81 -11.65
N PRO A 523 13.64 -37.68 -12.93
CA PRO A 523 14.62 -37.75 -14.03
C PRO A 523 15.66 -36.64 -13.96
N ARG A 524 15.25 -35.43 -13.56
CA ARG A 524 16.15 -34.28 -13.44
C ARG A 524 17.07 -34.40 -12.24
N LEU A 525 16.59 -34.91 -11.10
CA LEU A 525 17.44 -35.21 -9.95
C LEU A 525 18.47 -36.30 -10.30
N MET A 526 18.07 -37.36 -11.00
CA MET A 526 18.99 -38.39 -11.50
C MET A 526 20.05 -37.80 -12.45
N HIS A 527 19.65 -36.89 -13.35
CA HIS A 527 20.57 -36.18 -14.21
C HIS A 527 21.53 -35.28 -13.40
N ILE A 528 21.04 -34.54 -12.42
CA ILE A 528 21.87 -33.72 -11.52
C ILE A 528 22.91 -34.59 -10.81
N LEU A 529 22.48 -35.70 -10.20
CA LEU A 529 23.37 -36.63 -9.51
C LEU A 529 24.44 -37.19 -10.45
N LYS A 530 24.05 -37.63 -11.66
CA LYS A 530 24.97 -38.20 -12.65
C LYS A 530 25.99 -37.19 -13.19
N PHE A 531 25.59 -35.94 -13.42
CA PHE A 531 26.46 -34.95 -14.07
C PHE A 531 27.27 -34.12 -13.08
N TYR A 532 26.74 -33.85 -11.88
CA TYR A 532 27.33 -32.93 -10.92
C TYR A 532 27.92 -33.65 -9.69
N TYR A 533 27.27 -34.70 -9.20
CA TYR A 533 27.67 -35.38 -7.95
C TYR A 533 28.27 -36.77 -8.15
N TRP A 534 28.58 -37.14 -9.39
CA TRP A 534 29.17 -38.44 -9.69
C TRP A 534 30.66 -38.46 -9.35
N CYS A 535 31.05 -39.29 -8.38
CA CYS A 535 32.46 -39.59 -8.13
C CYS A 535 33.07 -40.34 -9.32
N LYS A 536 34.17 -39.83 -9.90
CA LYS A 536 35.06 -40.70 -10.67
C LYS A 536 35.64 -41.73 -9.71
N THR A 537 35.35 -43.00 -9.92
CA THR A 537 36.07 -44.10 -9.28
C THR A 537 37.55 -43.90 -9.60
N THR A 538 38.38 -43.63 -8.59
CA THR A 538 39.84 -43.74 -8.76
C THR A 538 40.13 -45.21 -9.08
N GLU A 539 40.57 -45.47 -10.30
CA GLU A 539 40.96 -46.79 -10.78
C GLU A 539 42.13 -47.33 -9.94
N SER A 540 41.82 -48.13 -8.92
CA SER A 540 42.58 -49.32 -8.49
C SER A 540 41.94 -49.94 -7.24
N PHE A 541 40.67 -50.33 -7.31
CA PHE A 541 40.13 -51.28 -6.33
C PHE A 541 40.42 -52.69 -6.86
N ASN A 542 41.55 -53.26 -6.43
CA ASN A 542 42.00 -54.58 -6.86
C ASN A 542 41.15 -55.65 -6.15
N ALA A 543 40.10 -56.14 -6.82
CA ALA A 543 39.12 -57.10 -6.30
C ALA A 543 39.67 -58.54 -6.09
N LYS A 544 40.98 -58.70 -5.83
CA LYS A 544 41.63 -60.01 -5.64
C LYS A 544 42.05 -60.33 -4.20
N GLU A 545 41.91 -59.42 -3.24
CA GLU A 545 42.33 -59.69 -1.84
C GLU A 545 41.24 -60.28 -0.92
N LEU A 546 40.00 -60.48 -1.40
CA LEU A 546 38.90 -60.97 -0.55
C LEU A 546 38.49 -62.43 -0.76
N SER A 547 39.18 -63.19 -1.63
CA SER A 547 38.90 -64.64 -1.82
C SER A 547 39.82 -65.56 -1.01
N GLY A 548 40.48 -65.06 0.05
CA GLY A 548 41.47 -65.80 0.84
C GLY A 548 41.11 -66.08 2.31
N GLN A 549 39.96 -65.62 2.80
CA GLN A 549 39.56 -65.85 4.20
C GLN A 549 38.08 -66.20 4.34
N ILE A 550 37.69 -67.32 3.72
CA ILE A 550 36.63 -68.19 4.25
C ILE A 550 37.12 -69.62 4.05
N ASN A 551 37.72 -70.17 5.09
CA ASN A 551 37.71 -71.58 5.45
C ASN A 551 37.74 -71.68 6.97
#